data_AF-A0A7W1GZL4-F1
#
_entry.id   AF-A0A7W1GZL4-F1
#
_cell.length_a   1.000
_cell.length_b   1.000
_cell.length_c   1.000
_cell.angle_alpha   90.00
_cell.angle_beta   90.00
_cell.angle_gamma   90.00
#
_symmetry.space_group_name_H-M   'P 1'
#
loop_
_entity.id
_entity.type
_entity.pdbx_description
1 polymer ?
#
loop_
_entity_poly.entity_id
_entity_poly.type
_entity_poly.pdbx_seq_one_letter_code
_entity_poly.pdbx_strand_id
1 'polypeptide(L)'
;MRNACFGCPQTALFSHLSVEDRIPADHPLRTIQGLVNPILAALSPRFQAMYSRMGRPSIPPERLLRALLLQILFTIRSERHLMEQPNHNLLFRWFAG
;
A
#
# COMPACT_ATOMS: atom_id res chain seq x y z
N MET A 1 13.60 45.00 -30.03
CA MET A 1 13.21 43.79 -30.81
C MET A 1 13.41 42.59 -29.89
N ARG A 2 12.38 42.18 -29.16
CA ARG A 2 11.67 40.89 -29.33
C ARG A 2 12.62 39.73 -29.61
N ASN A 3 12.76 38.83 -28.65
CA ASN A 3 12.57 37.40 -28.92
C ASN A 3 12.09 36.71 -27.65
N ALA A 4 10.94 36.06 -27.80
CA ALA A 4 10.21 35.35 -26.78
C ALA A 4 11.03 34.16 -26.26
N CYS A 5 11.20 34.08 -24.94
CA CYS A 5 11.51 32.80 -24.30
C CYS A 5 10.26 31.93 -24.38
N PHE A 6 10.20 31.13 -25.45
CA PHE A 6 9.38 29.93 -25.52
C PHE A 6 9.87 28.94 -24.46
N GLY A 7 8.95 28.46 -23.63
CA GLY A 7 9.19 27.33 -22.74
C GLY A 7 9.45 27.73 -21.29
N CYS A 8 8.47 28.32 -20.63
CA CYS A 8 8.32 28.06 -19.20
C CYS A 8 8.16 26.55 -19.06
N PRO A 9 9.07 25.81 -18.39
CA PRO A 9 8.82 24.40 -18.18
C PRO A 9 7.56 24.32 -17.32
N GLN A 10 6.49 23.73 -17.86
CA GLN A 10 5.29 23.40 -17.09
C GLN A 10 5.65 22.27 -16.11
N THR A 11 6.50 22.54 -15.12
CA THR A 11 7.01 21.54 -14.17
C THR A 11 6.06 21.31 -12.98
N ALA A 12 4.82 21.82 -13.00
CA ALA A 12 3.99 21.80 -11.79
C ALA A 12 2.51 21.44 -12.00
N LEU A 13 2.15 20.61 -12.99
CA LEU A 13 0.77 20.12 -13.13
C LEU A 13 0.55 18.67 -12.66
N PHE A 14 1.63 17.92 -12.40
CA PHE A 14 1.55 16.60 -11.80
C PHE A 14 2.47 16.56 -10.59
N SER A 15 1.90 16.78 -9.40
CA SER A 15 2.62 16.50 -8.15
C SER A 15 2.82 14.98 -8.08
N HIS A 16 3.96 14.49 -8.56
CA HIS A 16 4.36 13.08 -8.49
C HIS A 16 4.76 12.75 -7.04
N LEU A 17 3.80 12.90 -6.11
CA LEU A 17 3.98 12.60 -4.70
C LEU A 17 3.77 11.10 -4.54
N SER A 18 4.79 10.42 -4.05
CA SER A 18 4.63 9.01 -3.67
C SER A 18 3.63 8.93 -2.53
N VAL A 19 2.88 7.83 -2.47
CA VAL A 19 2.04 7.51 -1.32
C VAL A 19 2.88 7.45 -0.04
N GLU A 20 4.12 7.00 -0.17
CA GLU A 20 5.14 6.94 0.87
C GLU A 20 5.39 8.31 1.53
N ASP A 21 5.54 9.35 0.71
CA ASP A 21 5.90 10.70 1.16
C ASP A 21 4.77 11.37 1.95
N ARG A 22 3.55 10.87 1.83
CA ARG A 22 2.37 11.41 2.52
C ARG A 22 2.20 10.86 3.93
N ILE A 23 2.92 9.80 4.29
CA ILE A 23 2.77 9.16 5.60
C ILE A 23 3.93 9.62 6.48
N PRO A 24 3.66 10.28 7.63
CA PRO A 24 4.70 10.79 8.51
C PRO A 24 5.74 9.72 8.83
N ALA A 25 7.02 10.10 8.84
CA ALA A 25 8.13 9.19 9.16
C ALA A 25 8.01 8.58 10.56
N ASP A 26 7.38 9.31 11.50
CA ASP A 26 7.16 8.90 12.89
C ASP A 26 5.85 8.11 13.09
N HIS A 27 5.16 7.72 12.02
CA HIS A 27 3.92 6.99 12.15
C HIS A 27 4.18 5.55 12.63
N PRO A 28 3.50 5.05 13.69
CA PRO A 28 3.79 3.73 14.29
C PRO A 28 3.64 2.55 13.32
N LEU A 29 2.75 2.67 12.32
CA LEU A 29 2.62 1.65 11.27
C LEU A 29 3.90 1.47 10.44
N ARG A 30 4.81 2.44 10.37
CA ARG A 30 6.10 2.26 9.68
C ARG A 30 6.97 1.23 10.37
N THR A 31 7.05 1.31 11.69
CA THR A 31 7.74 0.31 12.52
C THR A 31 7.12 -1.07 12.31
N ILE A 32 5.79 -1.15 12.37
CA ILE A 32 5.07 -2.43 12.17
C ILE A 32 5.30 -2.95 10.75
N GLN A 33 5.23 -2.10 9.72
CA GLN A 33 5.44 -2.50 8.33
C GLN A 33 6.88 -3.01 8.12
N GLY A 34 7.87 -2.37 8.75
CA GLY A 34 9.27 -2.81 8.73
C GLY A 34 9.50 -4.19 9.36
N LEU A 35 8.68 -4.58 10.33
CA LEU A 35 8.69 -5.92 10.92
C LEU A 35 7.91 -6.94 10.09
N VAL A 36 6.73 -6.57 9.61
CA VAL A 36 5.80 -7.48 8.93
C VAL A 36 6.27 -7.85 7.53
N ASN A 37 6.79 -6.89 6.75
CA ASN A 37 7.24 -7.14 5.39
C ASN A 37 8.30 -8.25 5.25
N PRO A 38 9.41 -8.27 6.01
CA PRO A 38 10.38 -9.34 5.90
C PRO A 38 9.81 -10.71 6.33
N ILE A 39 8.93 -10.74 7.34
CA ILE A 39 8.27 -11.98 7.78
C ILE A 39 7.38 -12.54 6.67
N LEU A 40 6.53 -11.70 6.07
CA LEU A 40 5.66 -12.11 4.97
C LEU A 40 6.46 -12.53 3.73
N ALA A 41 7.56 -11.82 3.43
CA ALA A 41 8.46 -12.18 2.34
C ALA A 41 9.10 -13.57 2.57
N ALA A 42 9.53 -13.87 3.80
CA ALA A 42 10.08 -15.18 4.14
C ALA A 42 9.04 -16.32 4.04
N LEU A 43 7.76 -16.02 4.28
CA LEU A 43 6.67 -17.00 4.16
C LEU A 43 6.15 -17.17 2.72
N SER A 44 6.40 -16.20 1.84
CA SER A 44 5.87 -16.17 0.48
C SER A 44 6.16 -17.45 -0.35
N PRO A 45 7.36 -18.06 -0.30
CA PRO A 45 7.62 -19.32 -1.02
C PRO A 45 6.72 -20.48 -0.54
N ARG A 46 6.43 -20.52 0.76
CA ARG A 46 5.56 -21.55 1.35
C ARG A 46 4.11 -21.34 0.94
N PHE A 47 3.65 -20.08 0.88
CA PHE A 47 2.33 -19.76 0.35
C PHE A 47 2.21 -20.10 -1.13
N GLN A 48 3.23 -19.75 -1.92
CA GLN A 48 3.26 -20.03 -3.36
C GLN A 48 3.17 -21.53 -3.67
N ALA A 49 3.82 -22.37 -2.86
CA ALA A 49 3.74 -23.83 -2.99
C ALA A 49 2.33 -24.40 -2.71
N MET A 50 1.50 -23.71 -1.93
CA MET A 50 0.12 -24.14 -1.65
C MET A 50 -0.88 -23.69 -2.71
N TYR A 51 -0.55 -22.68 -3.53
CA TYR A 51 -1.46 -22.19 -4.57
C TYR A 51 -1.53 -23.12 -5.77
N SER A 52 -2.75 -23.28 -6.30
CA SER A 52 -2.97 -23.94 -7.58
C SER A 52 -2.16 -23.24 -8.68
N ARG A 53 -1.50 -24.05 -9.52
CA ARG A 53 -0.83 -23.56 -10.74
C ARG A 53 -1.80 -23.26 -11.88
N MET A 54 -3.08 -23.62 -11.73
CA MET A 54 -4.13 -23.46 -12.73
C MET A 54 -5.30 -22.65 -12.17
N GLY A 55 -5.91 -21.83 -13.02
CA GLY A 55 -7.07 -20.99 -12.68
C GLY A 55 -6.71 -19.52 -12.45
N ARG A 56 -7.71 -18.74 -12.02
CA ARG A 56 -7.51 -17.31 -11.70
C ARG A 56 -6.65 -17.19 -10.44
N PRO A 57 -5.57 -16.40 -10.45
CA PRO A 57 -4.79 -16.17 -9.24
C PRO A 57 -5.69 -15.51 -8.19
N SER A 58 -5.76 -16.12 -7.01
CA SER A 58 -6.40 -15.52 -5.85
C SER A 58 -5.58 -14.33 -5.35
N ILE A 59 -6.18 -13.49 -4.50
CA ILE A 59 -5.45 -12.43 -3.81
C ILE A 59 -4.31 -13.07 -2.99
N PRO A 60 -3.07 -12.56 -3.06
CA PRO A 60 -1.96 -13.07 -2.27
C PRO A 60 -2.27 -13.03 -0.77
N PRO A 61 -1.91 -14.08 -0.01
CA PRO A 61 -2.27 -14.18 1.40
C PRO A 61 -1.56 -13.13 2.23
N GLU A 62 -0.39 -12.65 1.80
CA GLU A 62 0.32 -11.55 2.44
C GLU A 62 -0.52 -10.26 2.46
N ARG A 63 -1.28 -9.99 1.40
CA ARG A 63 -2.17 -8.81 1.33
C ARG A 63 -3.36 -8.96 2.28
N LEU A 64 -3.93 -10.16 2.37
CA LEU A 64 -5.00 -10.47 3.32
C LEU A 64 -4.51 -10.33 4.76
N LEU A 65 -3.32 -10.86 5.08
CA LEU A 65 -2.72 -10.76 6.41
C LEU A 65 -2.45 -9.30 6.82
N ARG A 66 -1.95 -8.45 5.90
CA ARG A 66 -1.79 -7.02 6.17
C ARG A 66 -3.13 -6.33 6.45
N ALA A 67 -4.17 -6.66 5.69
CA ALA A 67 -5.51 -6.12 5.92
C ALA A 67 -6.08 -6.55 7.28
N LEU A 68 -5.95 -7.83 7.65
CA LEU A 68 -6.38 -8.34 8.96
C LEU A 68 -5.60 -7.69 10.12
N LEU A 69 -4.31 -7.39 9.92
CA LEU A 69 -3.53 -6.67 10.90
C LEU A 69 -4.07 -5.25 11.12
N LEU A 70 -4.41 -4.52 10.06
CA LEU A 70 -5.10 -3.22 10.18
C LEU A 70 -6.43 -3.36 10.92
N GLN A 71 -7.17 -4.44 10.66
CA GLN A 71 -8.42 -4.71 11.35
C GLN A 71 -8.24 -4.82 12.87
N ILE A 72 -7.19 -5.50 13.31
CA ILE A 72 -6.86 -5.66 14.73
C ILE A 72 -6.36 -4.34 15.32
N LEU A 73 -5.39 -3.68 14.68
CA LEU A 73 -4.75 -2.47 15.19
C LEU A 73 -5.73 -1.29 15.33
N PHE A 74 -6.69 -1.18 14.42
CA PHE A 74 -7.71 -0.12 14.43
C PHE A 74 -9.06 -0.59 14.96
N THR A 75 -9.14 -1.80 15.53
CA THR A 75 -10.37 -2.38 16.10
C THR A 75 -11.57 -2.32 15.13
N ILE A 76 -11.31 -2.56 13.84
CA ILE A 76 -12.35 -2.54 12.80
C ILE A 76 -13.21 -3.80 12.95
N ARG A 77 -14.50 -3.60 13.21
CA ARG A 77 -15.40 -4.70 13.60
C ARG A 77 -15.91 -5.54 12.42
N SER A 78 -15.71 -5.10 11.18
CA SER A 78 -16.27 -5.74 9.99
C SER A 78 -15.28 -5.74 8.84
N GLU A 79 -15.11 -6.89 8.20
CA GLU A 79 -14.30 -7.03 6.98
C GLU A 79 -14.86 -6.19 5.84
N ARG A 80 -16.20 -6.06 5.72
CA ARG A 80 -16.81 -5.17 4.71
C ARG A 80 -16.39 -3.73 4.94
N HIS A 81 -16.41 -3.27 6.18
CA HIS A 81 -15.94 -1.93 6.51
C HIS A 81 -14.46 -1.77 6.21
N LEU A 82 -13.64 -2.78 6.50
CA LEU A 82 -12.21 -2.79 6.16
C LEU A 82 -11.98 -2.67 4.64
N MET A 83 -12.77 -3.35 3.80
CA MET A 83 -12.61 -3.28 2.34
C MET A 83 -12.91 -1.88 1.76
N GLU A 84 -13.73 -1.08 2.44
CA GLU A 84 -14.02 0.30 2.06
C GLU A 84 -12.92 1.29 2.46
N GLN A 85 -12.12 0.95 3.47
CA GLN A 85 -11.11 1.86 4.03
C GLN A 85 -9.98 2.18 3.02
N PRO A 86 -9.36 1.24 2.29
CA PRO A 86 -8.32 1.56 1.30
C PRO A 86 -8.78 2.51 0.17
N ASN A 87 -10.09 2.61 -0.09
CA ASN A 87 -10.62 3.53 -1.09
C ASN A 87 -10.58 4.99 -0.61
N HIS A 88 -10.68 5.22 0.70
CA HIS A 88 -10.81 6.55 1.31
C HIS A 88 -9.62 6.93 2.19
N ASN A 89 -8.85 5.95 2.65
CA ASN A 89 -7.76 6.11 3.59
C ASN A 89 -6.43 5.69 2.95
N LEU A 90 -5.62 6.70 2.62
CA LEU A 90 -4.32 6.52 1.98
C LEU A 90 -3.36 5.68 2.83
N LEU A 91 -3.40 5.82 4.15
CA LEU A 91 -2.55 5.07 5.08
C LEU A 91 -2.82 3.57 5.00
N PHE A 92 -4.10 3.19 4.90
CA PHE A 92 -4.50 1.79 4.83
C PHE A 92 -4.15 1.20 3.46
N ARG A 93 -4.36 1.98 2.40
CA ARG A 93 -3.95 1.60 1.05
C ARG A 93 -2.44 1.40 0.94
N TRP A 94 -1.67 2.27 1.57
CA TRP A 94 -0.21 2.14 1.65
C TRP A 94 0.24 0.93 2.44
N PHE A 95 -0.38 0.67 3.59
CA PHE A 95 0.04 -0.44 4.44
C PHE A 95 -0.31 -1.80 3.83
N ALA A 96 -1.45 -1.92 3.14
CA ALA A 96 -1.91 -3.17 2.51
C ALA A 96 -1.40 -3.40 1.07
N GLY A 97 -0.84 -2.36 0.43
CA GLY A 97 -0.25 -2.40 -0.90
C GLY A 97 1.13 -3.02 -0.88
#